data_AF-A0A0G1QJY0-F1
#
_entry.id   AF-A0A0G1QJY0-F1
#
_cell.length_a   1.000
_cell.length_b   1.000
_cell.length_c   1.000
_cell.angle_alpha   90.00
_cell.angle_beta   90.00
_cell.angle_gamma   90.00
#
_symmetry.space_group_name_H-M   'P 1'
#
loop_
_entity.id
_entity.type
_entity.pdbx_description
1 polymer ?
#
loop_
_entity_poly.entity_id
_entity_poly.type
_entity_poly.pdbx_seq_one_letter_code
_entity_poly.pdbx_strand_id
1 'polypeptide(L)'
;MINQSVPKWNIDIHSPFLGSDEMRRADGVGLWEYFHSAGIEYQKDDFPFLTNHRVPKVKQLFDFGEYLHLSGKGESLAYLYRGLGKTWNYVGPVLDLELPHGFNDHTDRHTLWVTGTAIELLARAGKSYGNKGGWYESKSENLLTLVGMTHDLGNLCDRKEHSMYSAWLLTRLFANTKLHEAEWRAVLYTILFHEEPMLADLGVNLGAGIPLQWALVAADKMHVGRDRIGDRSYASGIANNALEEDVHILLNALIVRSSWAMAPKALEWQLDFEVEQLEEKFGSFTKGDGKIWVPESFHAEYKQGSSYREIFTKMFLEIYEARMRMAAMSIFLLFPQVERFVVKLIDRKYAESEVICQVVK
;
A
#
# COMPACT_ATOMS: atom_id res chain seq x y z
N MET A 1 -27.24 6.82 26.70
CA MET A 1 -26.00 7.58 26.46
C MET A 1 -24.84 6.66 26.76
N ILE A 2 -24.25 6.06 25.72
CA ILE A 2 -23.13 5.12 25.87
C ILE A 2 -21.87 5.96 25.99
N ASN A 3 -21.26 5.93 27.17
CA ASN A 3 -19.94 6.51 27.43
C ASN A 3 -18.92 5.67 26.65
N GLN A 4 -18.64 6.03 25.40
CA GLN A 4 -17.53 5.44 24.66
C GLN A 4 -16.24 6.07 25.20
N SER A 5 -15.60 5.36 26.12
CA SER A 5 -14.22 5.64 26.51
C SER A 5 -13.36 5.65 25.25
N VAL A 6 -12.79 6.83 24.95
CA VAL A 6 -11.81 7.01 23.86
C VAL A 6 -10.72 5.95 24.04
N PRO A 7 -10.44 5.10 23.03
CA PRO A 7 -9.41 4.08 23.19
C PRO A 7 -8.03 4.73 23.36
N LYS A 8 -7.10 3.95 23.91
CA LYS A 8 -5.79 4.35 24.42
C LYS A 8 -4.80 4.64 23.28
N TRP A 9 -5.13 5.56 22.37
CA TRP A 9 -4.32 5.94 21.22
C TRP A 9 -3.28 6.98 21.62
N ASN A 10 -2.17 6.55 22.22
CA ASN A 10 -1.05 7.46 22.42
C ASN A 10 -0.01 7.18 21.33
N ILE A 11 -0.16 7.86 20.18
CA ILE A 11 1.00 8.17 19.34
C ILE A 11 1.99 8.84 20.28
N ASP A 12 3.20 8.31 20.44
CA ASP A 12 4.21 9.05 21.19
C ASP A 12 4.66 10.24 20.35
N ILE A 13 3.81 11.27 20.31
CA ILE A 13 4.09 12.59 19.75
C ILE A 13 5.25 13.27 20.49
N HIS A 14 5.76 12.67 21.57
CA HIS A 14 6.97 13.09 22.26
C HIS A 14 8.21 12.33 21.79
N SER A 15 8.09 11.41 20.82
CA SER A 15 9.24 11.03 19.99
C SER A 15 9.90 12.33 19.52
N PRO A 16 11.21 12.52 19.75
CA PRO A 16 11.90 13.77 19.41
C PRO A 16 11.78 14.11 17.92
N PHE A 17 11.43 13.12 17.08
CA PHE A 17 11.21 13.24 15.65
C PHE A 17 9.75 13.59 15.30
N LEU A 18 8.76 12.98 15.97
CA LEU A 18 7.32 13.22 15.70
C LEU A 18 6.77 14.46 16.43
N GLY A 19 7.39 14.89 17.52
CA GLY A 19 7.05 16.13 18.21
C GLY A 19 7.57 17.39 17.50
N SER A 20 8.58 17.21 16.62
CA SER A 20 9.23 18.27 15.87
C SER A 20 8.44 18.65 14.61
N ASP A 21 8.72 19.85 14.09
CA ASP A 21 8.35 20.25 12.72
C ASP A 21 9.44 19.87 11.71
N GLU A 22 10.58 19.34 12.16
CA GLU A 22 11.70 18.91 11.32
C GLU A 22 11.44 17.55 10.68
N MET A 23 11.64 17.45 9.37
CA MET A 23 11.59 16.19 8.62
C MET A 23 12.95 15.50 8.67
N ARG A 24 13.04 14.55 9.60
CA ARG A 24 14.19 13.68 9.82
C ARG A 24 13.79 12.23 9.59
N ARG A 25 14.75 11.44 9.16
CA ARG A 25 14.67 9.98 9.18
C ARG A 25 14.76 9.45 10.60
N ALA A 26 14.41 8.18 10.80
CA ALA A 26 14.46 7.54 12.13
C ALA A 26 15.87 7.48 12.74
N ASP A 27 16.91 7.52 11.92
CA ASP A 27 18.32 7.62 12.34
C ASP A 27 18.75 9.06 12.71
N GLY A 28 17.85 10.04 12.61
CA GLY A 28 18.06 11.43 12.94
C GLY A 28 18.63 12.29 11.80
N VAL A 29 18.96 11.70 10.65
CA VAL A 29 19.47 12.42 9.48
C VAL A 29 18.34 13.24 8.84
N GLY A 30 18.60 14.52 8.49
CA GLY A 30 17.63 15.36 7.81
C GLY A 30 17.38 14.87 6.37
N LEU A 31 16.15 15.00 5.85
CA LEU A 31 15.79 14.44 4.54
C LEU A 31 16.73 14.89 3.40
N TRP A 32 17.09 16.18 3.33
CA TRP A 32 18.02 16.71 2.32
C TRP A 32 19.43 16.18 2.45
N GLU A 33 19.88 15.99 3.68
CA GLU A 33 21.18 15.39 3.96
C GLU A 33 21.21 13.94 3.52
N TYR A 34 20.13 13.19 3.79
CA TYR A 34 19.98 11.82 3.34
C TYR A 34 19.95 11.71 1.82
N PHE A 35 19.12 12.49 1.11
CA PHE A 35 19.10 12.43 -0.37
C PHE A 35 20.47 12.72 -0.96
N HIS A 36 21.19 13.70 -0.41
CA HIS A 36 22.54 14.02 -0.86
C HIS A 36 23.54 12.88 -0.60
N SER A 37 23.55 12.31 0.61
CA SER A 37 24.49 11.24 0.96
C SER A 37 24.18 9.92 0.27
N ALA A 38 22.90 9.66 0.01
CA ALA A 38 22.40 8.47 -0.66
C ALA A 38 22.47 8.57 -2.20
N GLY A 39 22.83 9.73 -2.75
CA GLY A 39 22.92 9.96 -4.19
C GLY A 39 21.57 9.98 -4.92
N ILE A 40 20.47 10.25 -4.20
CA ILE A 40 19.15 10.43 -4.79
C ILE A 40 19.12 11.81 -5.45
N GLU A 41 18.95 11.88 -6.76
CA GLU A 41 18.75 13.16 -7.45
C GLU A 41 17.38 13.75 -7.11
N TYR A 42 17.34 15.01 -6.69
CA TYR A 42 16.09 15.67 -6.30
C TYR A 42 16.08 17.17 -6.63
N GLN A 43 14.88 17.71 -6.81
CA GLN A 43 14.63 19.16 -6.85
C GLN A 43 13.84 19.57 -5.61
N LYS A 44 14.31 20.59 -4.88
CA LYS A 44 13.61 21.08 -3.67
C LYS A 44 12.20 21.58 -3.98
N ASP A 45 11.98 22.10 -5.19
CA ASP A 45 10.65 22.57 -5.64
C ASP A 45 9.63 21.43 -5.79
N ASP A 46 10.09 20.18 -5.85
CA ASP A 46 9.21 19.01 -5.85
C ASP A 46 8.63 18.70 -4.45
N PHE A 47 9.11 19.40 -3.41
CA PHE A 47 8.68 19.31 -2.02
C PHE A 47 8.31 20.70 -1.48
N PRO A 48 7.23 21.32 -2.00
CA PRO A 48 6.88 22.70 -1.65
C PRO A 48 6.54 22.88 -0.16
N PHE A 49 6.25 21.78 0.56
CA PHE A 49 6.04 21.78 2.01
C PHE A 49 7.33 21.81 2.82
N LEU A 50 8.52 21.69 2.23
CA LEU A 50 9.76 21.69 2.98
C LEU A 50 10.48 23.03 2.91
N THR A 51 11.17 23.40 4.00
CA THR A 51 12.12 24.52 3.98
C THR A 51 13.46 24.11 3.36
N ASN A 52 14.27 25.07 2.92
CA ASN A 52 15.55 24.81 2.28
C ASN A 52 16.74 24.60 3.24
N HIS A 53 16.51 24.54 4.55
CA HIS A 53 17.51 24.28 5.58
C HIS A 53 18.07 22.85 5.49
N ARG A 54 19.31 22.61 5.94
CA ARG A 54 19.94 21.27 5.96
C ARG A 54 19.04 20.19 6.55
N VAL A 55 18.38 20.52 7.66
CA VAL A 55 17.26 19.76 8.20
C VAL A 55 15.99 20.52 7.86
N PRO A 56 15.19 20.05 6.88
CA PRO A 56 14.01 20.78 6.47
C PRO A 56 12.92 20.72 7.55
N LYS A 57 12.18 21.81 7.70
CA LYS A 57 10.92 21.87 8.45
C LYS A 57 9.73 21.70 7.50
N VAL A 58 8.68 21.05 7.99
CA VAL A 58 7.40 20.87 7.32
C VAL A 58 6.55 22.11 7.50
N LYS A 59 6.14 22.68 6.37
CA LYS A 59 5.18 23.77 6.25
C LYS A 59 3.81 23.20 5.94
N GLN A 60 2.81 23.85 6.48
CA GLN A 60 1.42 23.57 6.15
C GLN A 60 1.15 23.97 4.69
N LEU A 61 0.47 23.11 3.93
CA LEU A 61 0.12 23.35 2.53
C LEU A 61 -1.39 23.32 2.29
N PHE A 62 -2.13 22.59 3.10
CA PHE A 62 -3.50 22.23 2.83
C PHE A 62 -4.44 22.73 3.92
N ASP A 63 -5.68 22.99 3.55
CA ASP A 63 -6.77 23.28 4.47
C ASP A 63 -7.72 22.07 4.50
N PHE A 64 -7.87 21.44 5.68
CA PHE A 64 -8.72 20.27 5.78
C PHE A 64 -10.21 20.60 5.64
N GLY A 65 -10.63 21.79 6.07
CA GLY A 65 -12.01 22.24 5.90
C GLY A 65 -12.36 22.43 4.44
N GLU A 66 -11.49 23.07 3.66
CA GLU A 66 -11.67 23.18 2.20
C GLU A 66 -11.67 21.80 1.54
N TYR A 67 -10.69 20.94 1.87
CA TYR A 67 -10.53 19.62 1.29
C TYR A 67 -11.78 18.72 1.45
N LEU A 68 -12.45 18.80 2.60
CA LEU A 68 -13.64 18.00 2.87
C LEU A 68 -14.84 18.33 1.96
N HIS A 69 -14.90 19.56 1.44
CA HIS A 69 -16.03 20.05 0.63
C HIS A 69 -15.80 19.92 -0.87
N LEU A 70 -14.70 19.30 -1.31
CA LEU A 70 -14.44 19.00 -2.71
C LEU A 70 -15.49 18.02 -3.26
N SER A 71 -15.72 18.06 -4.57
CA SER A 71 -16.85 17.39 -5.22
C SER A 71 -16.66 15.87 -5.38
N GLY A 72 -15.48 15.33 -5.08
CA GLY A 72 -15.16 13.89 -5.17
C GLY A 72 -13.67 13.62 -5.43
N LYS A 73 -13.35 12.39 -5.83
CA LYS A 73 -11.97 11.90 -6.07
C LYS A 73 -11.18 12.78 -7.03
N GLY A 74 -11.77 13.21 -8.14
CA GLY A 74 -11.05 13.98 -9.16
C GLY A 74 -10.52 15.32 -8.64
N GLU A 75 -11.37 16.08 -7.96
CA GLU A 75 -10.99 17.37 -7.37
C GLU A 75 -10.06 17.17 -6.16
N SER A 76 -10.33 16.16 -5.34
CA SER A 76 -9.45 15.76 -4.23
C SER A 76 -8.03 15.41 -4.71
N LEU A 77 -7.90 14.61 -5.77
CA LEU A 77 -6.60 14.30 -6.36
C LEU A 77 -5.93 15.56 -6.88
N ALA A 78 -6.62 16.40 -7.65
CA ALA A 78 -6.04 17.64 -8.17
C ALA A 78 -5.53 18.56 -7.05
N TYR A 79 -6.28 18.66 -5.94
CA TYR A 79 -5.88 19.41 -4.75
C TYR A 79 -4.59 18.86 -4.12
N LEU A 80 -4.48 17.54 -3.95
CA LEU A 80 -3.28 16.92 -3.38
C LEU A 80 -2.08 16.99 -4.33
N TYR A 81 -2.26 16.73 -5.64
CA TYR A 81 -1.20 16.80 -6.64
C TYR A 81 -0.55 18.18 -6.74
N ARG A 82 -1.32 19.25 -6.46
CA ARG A 82 -0.78 20.62 -6.41
C ARG A 82 0.30 20.79 -5.33
N GLY A 83 0.21 20.05 -4.22
CA GLY A 83 1.14 20.17 -3.10
C GLY A 83 2.13 19.01 -2.94
N LEU A 84 1.76 17.79 -3.36
CA LEU A 84 2.55 16.56 -3.15
C LEU A 84 2.88 15.81 -4.44
N GLY A 85 2.40 16.27 -5.60
CA GLY A 85 2.39 15.50 -6.85
C GLY A 85 3.70 14.78 -7.18
N LYS A 86 4.81 15.52 -7.19
CA LYS A 86 6.12 14.92 -7.49
C LYS A 86 6.77 14.26 -6.28
N THR A 87 6.43 14.66 -5.06
CA THR A 87 6.96 14.09 -3.82
C THR A 87 6.72 12.59 -3.73
N TRP A 88 5.55 12.09 -4.14
CA TRP A 88 5.24 10.65 -4.10
C TRP A 88 6.24 9.80 -4.87
N ASN A 89 6.80 10.33 -5.95
CA ASN A 89 7.74 9.59 -6.79
C ASN A 89 9.13 9.46 -6.17
N TYR A 90 9.39 10.13 -5.04
CA TYR A 90 10.60 9.94 -4.26
C TYR A 90 10.50 8.81 -3.22
N VAL A 91 9.29 8.32 -2.92
CA VAL A 91 9.14 7.17 -2.02
C VAL A 91 9.82 5.92 -2.58
N GLY A 92 9.69 5.69 -3.90
CA GLY A 92 10.34 4.57 -4.60
C GLY A 92 11.87 4.57 -4.42
N PRO A 93 12.59 5.62 -4.87
CA PRO A 93 14.05 5.71 -4.71
C PRO A 93 14.54 5.58 -3.25
N VAL A 94 13.80 6.12 -2.28
CA VAL A 94 14.16 5.98 -0.86
C VAL A 94 14.09 4.52 -0.42
N LEU A 95 12.96 3.86 -0.65
CA LEU A 95 12.78 2.45 -0.32
C LEU A 95 13.73 1.54 -1.09
N ASP A 96 14.03 1.90 -2.34
CA ASP A 96 14.98 1.18 -3.16
C ASP A 96 16.36 1.11 -2.52
N LEU A 97 16.76 2.13 -1.76
CA LEU A 97 18.05 2.17 -1.03
C LEU A 97 18.01 1.51 0.35
N GLU A 98 16.83 1.40 0.96
CA GLU A 98 16.67 0.78 2.28
C GLU A 98 16.68 -0.76 2.24
N LEU A 99 16.36 -1.36 1.09
CA LEU A 99 16.37 -2.81 0.92
C LEU A 99 17.56 -3.32 0.09
N PRO A 100 18.04 -4.56 0.34
CA PRO A 100 19.18 -5.13 -0.37
C PRO A 100 19.07 -5.09 -1.91
N HIS A 101 17.87 -5.34 -2.44
CA HIS A 101 17.63 -5.41 -3.89
C HIS A 101 16.65 -4.34 -4.40
N GLY A 102 16.33 -3.33 -3.58
CA GLY A 102 15.19 -2.46 -3.81
C GLY A 102 13.85 -3.15 -3.53
N PHE A 103 12.77 -2.37 -3.34
CA PHE A 103 11.46 -2.92 -2.94
C PHE A 103 10.38 -2.68 -3.99
N ASN A 104 9.19 -3.18 -3.66
CA ASN A 104 7.99 -2.91 -4.41
C ASN A 104 7.78 -1.39 -4.62
N ASP A 105 7.31 -0.99 -5.80
CA ASP A 105 6.97 0.37 -6.16
C ASP A 105 5.88 0.93 -5.23
N HIS A 106 6.22 1.95 -4.41
CA HIS A 106 5.30 2.71 -3.55
C HIS A 106 5.11 4.15 -4.04
N THR A 107 5.34 4.41 -5.33
CA THR A 107 5.13 5.72 -5.95
C THR A 107 3.64 6.05 -6.12
N ASP A 108 3.35 7.13 -6.84
CA ASP A 108 1.98 7.55 -7.16
C ASP A 108 1.16 6.43 -7.84
N ARG A 109 1.80 5.54 -8.60
CA ARG A 109 1.15 4.41 -9.27
C ARG A 109 0.45 3.48 -8.26
N HIS A 110 1.16 3.07 -7.22
CA HIS A 110 0.60 2.21 -6.17
C HIS A 110 -0.53 2.91 -5.42
N THR A 111 -0.28 4.13 -4.96
CA THR A 111 -1.24 4.87 -4.15
C THR A 111 -2.49 5.22 -4.95
N LEU A 112 -2.39 5.48 -6.26
CA LEU A 112 -3.53 5.64 -7.16
C LEU A 112 -4.35 4.36 -7.32
N TRP A 113 -3.69 3.20 -7.46
CA TRP A 113 -4.37 1.91 -7.53
C TRP A 113 -5.13 1.63 -6.24
N VAL A 114 -4.46 1.75 -5.08
CA VAL A 114 -5.07 1.54 -3.75
C VAL A 114 -6.23 2.49 -3.53
N THR A 115 -6.05 3.77 -3.85
CA THR A 115 -7.12 4.78 -3.76
C THR A 115 -8.32 4.41 -4.63
N GLY A 116 -8.10 4.02 -5.89
CA GLY A 116 -9.15 3.61 -6.81
C GLY A 116 -9.92 2.39 -6.30
N THR A 117 -9.20 1.35 -5.90
CA THR A 117 -9.78 0.10 -5.40
C THR A 117 -10.53 0.31 -4.09
N ALA A 118 -9.96 1.07 -3.14
CA ALA A 118 -10.61 1.33 -1.85
C ALA A 118 -11.92 2.11 -2.03
N ILE A 119 -11.92 3.14 -2.87
CA ILE A 119 -13.14 3.93 -3.17
C ILE A 119 -14.19 3.03 -3.83
N GLU A 120 -13.79 2.19 -4.77
CA GLU A 120 -14.72 1.27 -5.43
C GLU A 120 -15.32 0.25 -4.44
N LEU A 121 -14.49 -0.36 -3.59
CA LEU A 121 -14.94 -1.27 -2.54
C LEU A 121 -15.94 -0.59 -1.60
N LEU A 122 -15.60 0.61 -1.11
CA LEU A 122 -16.48 1.37 -0.23
C LEU A 122 -17.80 1.73 -0.92
N ALA A 123 -17.77 2.17 -2.18
CA ALA A 123 -18.97 2.53 -2.93
C ALA A 123 -19.88 1.32 -3.16
N ARG A 124 -19.32 0.13 -3.46
CA ARG A 124 -20.10 -1.12 -3.59
C ARG A 124 -20.69 -1.58 -2.26
N ALA A 125 -19.92 -1.45 -1.17
CA ALA A 125 -20.41 -1.73 0.17
C ALA A 125 -21.57 -0.79 0.52
N GLY A 126 -21.39 0.52 0.34
CA GLY A 126 -22.39 1.55 0.56
C GLY A 126 -23.71 1.26 -0.13
N LYS A 127 -23.67 0.91 -1.42
CA LYS A 127 -24.89 0.51 -2.18
C LYS A 127 -25.63 -0.66 -1.52
N SER A 128 -24.91 -1.62 -0.96
CA SER A 128 -25.49 -2.77 -0.25
C SER A 128 -26.18 -2.37 1.06
N TYR A 129 -25.78 -1.26 1.67
CA TYR A 129 -26.39 -0.66 2.86
C TYR A 129 -27.37 0.48 2.56
N GLY A 130 -27.74 0.69 1.27
CA GLY A 130 -28.57 1.83 0.86
C GLY A 130 -27.93 3.18 1.14
N ASN A 131 -26.59 3.24 1.15
CA ASN A 131 -25.75 4.39 1.49
C ASN A 131 -26.04 4.99 2.88
N LYS A 132 -26.49 4.19 3.84
CA LYS A 132 -26.74 4.61 5.23
C LYS A 132 -25.54 4.26 6.11
N GLY A 133 -25.28 5.07 7.14
CA GLY A 133 -24.25 4.78 8.15
C GLY A 133 -23.06 5.75 8.18
N GLY A 134 -23.16 6.92 7.56
CA GLY A 134 -22.23 8.06 7.70
C GLY A 134 -20.86 7.91 7.02
N TRP A 135 -20.47 6.70 6.62
CA TRP A 135 -19.18 6.42 5.98
C TRP A 135 -19.28 5.92 4.53
N TYR A 136 -20.43 6.13 3.89
CA TYR A 136 -20.70 5.69 2.51
C TYR A 136 -21.16 6.86 1.60
N GLU A 137 -20.75 8.07 1.96
CA GLU A 137 -21.19 9.32 1.32
C GLU A 137 -20.03 9.95 0.52
N SER A 138 -20.31 11.01 -0.25
CA SER A 138 -19.28 11.71 -1.04
C SER A 138 -18.10 12.19 -0.20
N LYS A 139 -18.36 12.61 1.05
CA LYS A 139 -17.31 12.97 2.00
C LYS A 139 -16.33 11.81 2.25
N SER A 140 -16.83 10.58 2.32
CA SER A 140 -16.03 9.37 2.54
C SER A 140 -15.08 9.08 1.37
N GLU A 141 -15.48 9.44 0.15
CA GLU A 141 -14.63 9.36 -1.04
C GLU A 141 -13.44 10.33 -0.97
N ASN A 142 -13.67 11.57 -0.52
CA ASN A 142 -12.59 12.54 -0.31
C ASN A 142 -11.62 12.05 0.79
N LEU A 143 -12.13 11.51 1.88
CA LEU A 143 -11.33 10.94 2.97
C LEU A 143 -10.49 9.75 2.50
N LEU A 144 -11.08 8.81 1.75
CA LEU A 144 -10.32 7.69 1.17
C LEU A 144 -9.31 8.15 0.14
N THR A 145 -9.60 9.21 -0.62
CA THR A 145 -8.63 9.79 -1.55
C THR A 145 -7.42 10.34 -0.80
N LEU A 146 -7.64 11.04 0.31
CA LEU A 146 -6.56 11.56 1.14
C LEU A 146 -5.73 10.39 1.68
N VAL A 147 -6.38 9.45 2.36
CA VAL A 147 -5.67 8.35 2.99
C VAL A 147 -4.96 7.46 1.98
N GLY A 148 -5.63 7.07 0.89
CA GLY A 148 -5.04 6.20 -0.13
C GLY A 148 -3.82 6.83 -0.79
N MET A 149 -3.83 8.15 -1.00
CA MET A 149 -2.67 8.85 -1.56
C MET A 149 -1.53 9.05 -0.55
N THR A 150 -1.80 9.10 0.76
CA THR A 150 -0.78 9.48 1.75
C THR A 150 -0.38 8.39 2.74
N HIS A 151 -1.00 7.21 2.70
CA HIS A 151 -0.76 6.15 3.69
C HIS A 151 0.71 5.71 3.77
N ASP A 152 1.43 5.76 2.66
CA ASP A 152 2.85 5.36 2.55
C ASP A 152 3.85 6.51 2.50
N LEU A 153 3.41 7.76 2.65
CA LEU A 153 4.29 8.92 2.49
C LEU A 153 5.41 8.97 3.54
N GLY A 154 5.18 8.35 4.70
CA GLY A 154 6.15 8.19 5.79
C GLY A 154 7.34 7.30 5.46
N ASN A 155 7.30 6.53 4.37
CA ASN A 155 8.46 5.79 3.87
C ASN A 155 9.61 6.72 3.44
N LEU A 156 9.37 8.02 3.23
CA LEU A 156 10.44 9.02 3.08
C LEU A 156 11.33 9.13 4.32
N CYS A 157 10.79 8.80 5.50
CA CYS A 157 11.46 8.89 6.79
C CYS A 157 11.97 7.53 7.27
N ASP A 158 11.11 6.51 7.21
CA ASP A 158 11.40 5.17 7.70
C ASP A 158 10.40 4.14 7.17
N ARG A 159 10.89 2.97 6.73
CA ARG A 159 10.03 1.86 6.28
C ARG A 159 9.29 1.14 7.40
N LYS A 160 9.89 0.96 8.57
CA LYS A 160 9.30 0.16 9.64
C LYS A 160 8.13 0.89 10.28
N GLU A 161 8.28 2.19 10.51
CA GLU A 161 7.29 3.05 11.18
C GLU A 161 6.56 3.98 10.19
N HIS A 162 6.50 3.61 8.90
CA HIS A 162 6.01 4.50 7.84
C HIS A 162 4.57 4.98 8.08
N SER A 163 3.68 4.12 8.59
CA SER A 163 2.30 4.49 8.89
C SER A 163 2.24 5.62 9.95
N MET A 164 3.08 5.54 10.97
CA MET A 164 3.22 6.57 12.01
C MET A 164 3.78 7.88 11.43
N TYR A 165 4.82 7.81 10.60
CA TYR A 165 5.37 9.00 9.93
C TYR A 165 4.39 9.62 8.92
N SER A 166 3.61 8.81 8.20
CA SER A 166 2.54 9.28 7.31
C SER A 166 1.48 10.06 8.09
N ALA A 167 1.01 9.51 9.21
CA ALA A 167 0.05 10.18 10.08
C ALA A 167 0.63 11.48 10.66
N TRP A 168 1.87 11.46 11.14
CA TRP A 168 2.57 12.66 11.62
C TRP A 168 2.66 13.74 10.54
N LEU A 169 3.12 13.38 9.34
CA LEU A 169 3.31 14.32 8.24
C LEU A 169 1.98 15.00 7.88
N LEU A 170 0.88 14.24 7.86
CA LEU A 170 -0.46 14.81 7.67
C LEU A 170 -0.83 15.86 8.73
N THR A 171 -0.50 15.64 10.02
CA THR A 171 -0.76 16.64 11.08
C THR A 171 -0.05 17.97 10.89
N ARG A 172 0.99 18.00 10.05
CA ARG A 172 1.76 19.21 9.74
C ARG A 172 1.39 19.82 8.40
N LEU A 173 0.97 18.99 7.44
CA LEU A 173 0.56 19.44 6.12
C LEU A 173 -0.82 20.12 6.12
N PHE A 174 -1.74 19.70 7.00
CA PHE A 174 -3.13 20.17 7.01
C PHE A 174 -3.47 21.12 8.17
N ALA A 175 -4.11 22.24 7.82
CA ALA A 175 -4.75 23.19 8.73
C ALA A 175 -6.18 22.80 9.07
N ASN A 176 -6.79 23.56 9.99
CA ASN A 176 -8.25 23.60 10.20
C ASN A 176 -8.90 22.25 10.50
N THR A 177 -8.12 21.32 11.05
CA THR A 177 -8.54 19.97 11.41
C THR A 177 -9.44 19.92 12.65
N LYS A 178 -9.32 20.90 13.56
CA LYS A 178 -10.09 20.97 14.82
C LYS A 178 -11.59 21.09 14.60
N LEU A 179 -12.03 21.79 13.55
CA LEU A 179 -13.45 21.94 13.23
C LEU A 179 -14.07 20.64 12.67
N HIS A 180 -13.24 19.70 12.24
CA HIS A 180 -13.61 18.44 11.61
C HIS A 180 -12.87 17.27 12.29
N GLU A 181 -12.80 17.31 13.62
CA GLU A 181 -11.96 16.41 14.42
C GLU A 181 -12.31 14.93 14.21
N ALA A 182 -13.59 14.61 14.05
CA ALA A 182 -14.05 13.24 13.84
C ALA A 182 -13.51 12.66 12.52
N GLU A 183 -13.60 13.43 11.45
CA GLU A 183 -13.11 13.01 10.13
C GLU A 183 -11.59 13.04 10.05
N TRP A 184 -10.96 14.02 10.69
CA TRP A 184 -9.51 14.08 10.79
C TRP A 184 -8.95 12.86 11.52
N ARG A 185 -9.56 12.46 12.64
CA ARG A 185 -9.22 11.23 13.35
C ARG A 185 -9.43 10.00 12.49
N ALA A 186 -10.52 9.94 11.72
CA ALA A 186 -10.76 8.84 10.81
C ALA A 186 -9.63 8.71 9.76
N VAL A 187 -9.16 9.83 9.19
CA VAL A 187 -8.01 9.85 8.26
C VAL A 187 -6.76 9.28 8.92
N LEU A 188 -6.33 9.87 10.04
CA LEU A 188 -5.10 9.47 10.72
C LEU A 188 -5.16 8.01 11.14
N TYR A 189 -6.28 7.58 11.72
CA TYR A 189 -6.43 6.21 12.16
C TYR A 189 -6.50 5.24 10.99
N THR A 190 -7.07 5.62 9.85
CA THR A 190 -7.06 4.75 8.66
C THR A 190 -5.66 4.53 8.14
N ILE A 191 -4.78 5.54 8.21
CA ILE A 191 -3.35 5.37 7.94
C ILE A 191 -2.69 4.46 8.98
N LEU A 192 -2.95 4.60 10.27
CA LEU A 192 -2.31 3.71 11.25
C LEU A 192 -2.81 2.26 11.17
N PHE A 193 -4.07 2.07 10.77
CA PHE A 193 -4.75 0.78 10.78
C PHE A 193 -4.36 -0.15 9.62
N HIS A 194 -3.65 0.35 8.60
CA HIS A 194 -3.37 -0.44 7.40
C HIS A 194 -2.18 -1.41 7.53
N GLU A 195 -1.47 -1.37 8.66
CA GLU A 195 -0.23 -2.11 8.90
C GLU A 195 -0.37 -3.04 10.13
N GLU A 196 0.05 -4.31 9.98
CA GLU A 196 -0.21 -5.36 10.97
C GLU A 196 0.58 -5.18 12.28
N PRO A 197 1.91 -4.92 12.26
CA PRO A 197 2.66 -4.55 13.45
C PRO A 197 2.00 -3.41 14.23
N MET A 198 1.55 -2.35 13.55
CA MET A 198 0.85 -1.27 14.24
C MET A 198 -0.46 -1.70 14.91
N LEU A 199 -1.27 -2.56 14.27
CA LEU A 199 -2.48 -3.09 14.91
C LEU A 199 -2.15 -3.87 16.19
N ALA A 200 -1.09 -4.68 16.16
CA ALA A 200 -0.62 -5.43 17.31
C ALA A 200 -0.11 -4.50 18.43
N ASP A 201 0.73 -3.52 18.10
CA ASP A 201 1.30 -2.56 19.05
C ASP A 201 0.22 -1.68 19.71
N LEU A 202 -0.82 -1.33 18.95
CA LEU A 202 -1.97 -0.58 19.46
C LEU A 202 -2.96 -1.47 20.25
N GLY A 203 -2.78 -2.80 20.25
CA GLY A 203 -3.69 -3.74 20.90
C GLY A 203 -5.09 -3.76 20.28
N VAL A 204 -5.18 -3.49 18.98
CA VAL A 204 -6.43 -3.28 18.24
C VAL A 204 -6.59 -4.38 17.21
N ASN A 205 -7.78 -4.96 17.10
CA ASN A 205 -8.11 -5.90 16.04
C ASN A 205 -8.86 -5.23 14.89
N LEU A 206 -8.80 -5.83 13.71
CA LEU A 206 -9.50 -5.35 12.51
C LEU A 206 -11.01 -5.13 12.73
N GLY A 207 -11.64 -5.92 13.60
CA GLY A 207 -13.07 -5.87 13.90
C GLY A 207 -13.53 -4.58 14.60
N ALA A 208 -12.63 -3.85 15.26
CA ALA A 208 -12.93 -2.57 15.89
C ALA A 208 -12.91 -1.38 14.91
N GLY A 209 -12.60 -1.64 13.63
CA GLY A 209 -12.43 -0.59 12.64
C GLY A 209 -13.73 0.02 12.10
N ILE A 210 -13.57 0.93 11.13
CA ILE A 210 -14.65 1.56 10.36
C ILE A 210 -14.54 1.22 8.87
N PRO A 211 -15.59 1.42 8.06
CA PRO A 211 -15.58 1.07 6.63
C PRO A 211 -14.41 1.64 5.82
N LEU A 212 -13.96 2.87 6.10
CA LEU A 212 -12.78 3.46 5.44
C LEU A 212 -11.53 2.60 5.63
N GLN A 213 -11.32 2.10 6.86
CA GLN A 213 -10.16 1.31 7.25
C GLN A 213 -10.16 -0.04 6.55
N TRP A 214 -11.30 -0.71 6.56
CA TRP A 214 -11.44 -2.00 5.91
C TRP A 214 -11.28 -1.90 4.39
N ALA A 215 -11.83 -0.84 3.76
CA ALA A 215 -11.67 -0.62 2.34
C ALA A 215 -10.20 -0.38 1.95
N LEU A 216 -9.48 0.45 2.72
CA LEU A 216 -8.06 0.70 2.50
C LEU A 216 -7.21 -0.56 2.71
N VAL A 217 -7.37 -1.26 3.84
CA VAL A 217 -6.61 -2.49 4.14
C VAL A 217 -6.82 -3.51 3.02
N ALA A 218 -8.07 -3.76 2.63
CA ALA A 218 -8.35 -4.72 1.57
C ALA A 218 -7.70 -4.30 0.25
N ALA A 219 -7.79 -3.02 -0.13
CA ALA A 219 -7.16 -2.51 -1.34
C ALA A 219 -5.62 -2.69 -1.29
N ASP A 220 -4.96 -2.17 -0.26
CA ASP A 220 -3.50 -2.27 -0.11
C ASP A 220 -3.01 -3.74 -0.17
N LYS A 221 -3.62 -4.63 0.61
CA LYS A 221 -3.20 -6.04 0.66
C LYS A 221 -3.46 -6.80 -0.63
N MET A 222 -4.47 -6.41 -1.41
CA MET A 222 -4.75 -7.00 -2.72
C MET A 222 -3.88 -6.43 -3.84
N HIS A 223 -3.10 -5.36 -3.59
CA HIS A 223 -2.22 -4.79 -4.62
C HIS A 223 -0.90 -5.55 -4.74
N VAL A 224 -0.91 -6.58 -5.59
CA VAL A 224 0.22 -7.44 -5.91
C VAL A 224 0.33 -7.55 -7.42
N GLY A 225 1.54 -7.44 -7.97
CA GLY A 225 1.73 -7.45 -9.41
C GLY A 225 3.06 -6.85 -9.85
N ARG A 226 3.42 -7.06 -11.11
CA ARG A 226 4.68 -6.53 -11.65
C ARG A 226 4.72 -5.00 -11.67
N ASP A 227 3.56 -4.35 -11.74
CA ASP A 227 3.44 -2.90 -11.61
C ASP A 227 3.83 -2.40 -10.21
N ARG A 228 3.97 -3.32 -9.25
CA ARG A 228 4.57 -3.11 -7.94
C ARG A 228 6.08 -3.38 -7.90
N ILE A 229 6.83 -3.51 -8.97
CA ILE A 229 8.30 -3.70 -8.88
C ILE A 229 9.02 -2.41 -9.26
N GLY A 230 9.96 -1.96 -8.42
CA GLY A 230 10.82 -0.80 -8.67
C GLY A 230 11.95 -1.08 -9.67
N ASP A 231 12.49 -0.03 -10.28
CA ASP A 231 13.52 -0.14 -11.32
C ASP A 231 14.83 -0.77 -10.80
N ARG A 232 15.23 -0.52 -9.55
CA ARG A 232 16.41 -1.16 -8.94
C ARG A 232 16.19 -2.65 -8.72
N SER A 233 15.00 -3.06 -8.29
CA SER A 233 14.63 -4.48 -8.18
C SER A 233 14.69 -5.18 -9.53
N TYR A 234 14.30 -4.49 -10.60
CA TYR A 234 14.45 -5.02 -11.94
C TYR A 234 15.91 -5.19 -12.38
N ALA A 235 16.75 -4.17 -12.14
CA ALA A 235 18.16 -4.24 -12.47
C ALA A 235 18.90 -5.33 -11.67
N SER A 236 18.48 -5.55 -10.42
CA SER A 236 19.11 -6.50 -9.49
C SER A 236 18.66 -7.95 -9.71
N GLY A 237 17.51 -8.17 -10.37
CA GLY A 237 16.83 -9.47 -10.54
C GLY A 237 17.71 -10.63 -11.02
N ILE A 238 18.74 -10.36 -11.86
CA ILE A 238 19.76 -11.35 -12.25
C ILE A 238 21.14 -11.08 -11.69
N ALA A 239 21.54 -9.82 -11.52
CA ALA A 239 22.95 -9.50 -11.29
C ALA A 239 23.47 -10.00 -9.92
N ASN A 240 22.62 -10.20 -8.93
CA ASN A 240 23.02 -10.41 -7.52
C ASN A 240 22.21 -11.49 -6.77
N ASN A 241 21.75 -12.56 -7.44
CA ASN A 241 20.89 -13.57 -6.80
C ASN A 241 19.59 -13.03 -6.13
N ALA A 242 19.08 -11.87 -6.59
CA ALA A 242 18.02 -11.15 -5.88
C ALA A 242 16.68 -11.92 -5.75
N LEU A 243 16.36 -12.83 -6.68
CA LEU A 243 15.15 -13.67 -6.58
C LEU A 243 15.28 -14.80 -5.55
N GLU A 244 16.52 -15.22 -5.23
CA GLU A 244 16.80 -16.18 -4.17
C GLU A 244 16.75 -15.51 -2.80
N GLU A 245 17.29 -14.30 -2.71
CA GLU A 245 17.32 -13.51 -1.47
C GLU A 245 15.97 -12.83 -1.18
N ASP A 246 15.23 -12.40 -2.22
CA ASP A 246 13.89 -11.81 -2.11
C ASP A 246 12.92 -12.36 -3.18
N VAL A 247 12.28 -13.46 -2.82
CA VAL A 247 11.25 -14.15 -3.60
C VAL A 247 9.99 -13.29 -3.86
N HIS A 248 9.77 -12.16 -3.14
CA HIS A 248 8.66 -11.25 -3.45
C HIS A 248 8.80 -10.65 -4.85
N ILE A 249 10.04 -10.39 -5.30
CA ILE A 249 10.31 -9.83 -6.62
C ILE A 249 9.83 -10.82 -7.69
N LEU A 250 10.17 -12.11 -7.55
CA LEU A 250 9.73 -13.16 -8.47
C LEU A 250 8.19 -13.30 -8.48
N LEU A 251 7.57 -13.34 -7.29
CA LEU A 251 6.12 -13.50 -7.18
C LEU A 251 5.37 -12.33 -7.83
N ASN A 252 5.79 -11.09 -7.57
CA ASN A 252 5.19 -9.92 -8.21
C ASN A 252 5.45 -9.93 -9.72
N ALA A 253 6.64 -10.34 -10.18
CA ALA A 253 6.99 -10.32 -11.60
C ALA A 253 6.09 -11.24 -12.41
N LEU A 254 5.74 -12.40 -11.83
CA LEU A 254 4.87 -13.41 -12.43
C LEU A 254 3.38 -13.04 -12.40
N ILE A 255 2.97 -12.07 -11.57
CA ILE A 255 1.59 -11.56 -11.55
C ILE A 255 1.50 -10.34 -12.48
N VAL A 256 0.86 -10.53 -13.62
CA VAL A 256 0.67 -9.47 -14.63
C VAL A 256 -0.35 -8.44 -14.18
N ARG A 257 -1.37 -8.88 -13.45
CA ARG A 257 -2.48 -8.05 -12.98
C ARG A 257 -3.12 -8.68 -11.75
N SER A 258 -3.34 -7.84 -10.74
CA SER A 258 -4.28 -8.13 -9.65
C SER A 258 -5.60 -7.42 -9.90
N SER A 259 -6.70 -8.15 -9.74
CA SER A 259 -8.06 -7.62 -9.89
C SER A 259 -9.03 -8.35 -8.97
N TRP A 260 -10.26 -7.87 -8.83
CA TRP A 260 -11.24 -8.53 -7.98
C TRP A 260 -12.65 -8.45 -8.58
N ALA A 261 -13.49 -9.39 -8.17
CA ALA A 261 -14.89 -9.46 -8.60
C ALA A 261 -15.80 -9.85 -7.43
N MET A 262 -17.01 -9.28 -7.42
CA MET A 262 -18.07 -9.75 -6.51
C MET A 262 -18.78 -10.93 -7.16
N ALA A 263 -18.87 -12.05 -6.45
CA ALA A 263 -19.61 -13.24 -6.83
C ALA A 263 -20.72 -13.52 -5.79
N PRO A 264 -21.70 -14.41 -6.07
CA PRO A 264 -22.72 -14.76 -5.09
C PRO A 264 -22.10 -15.26 -3.77
N LYS A 265 -22.34 -14.49 -2.69
CA LYS A 265 -21.79 -14.73 -1.33
C LYS A 265 -20.26 -14.82 -1.27
N ALA A 266 -19.55 -14.30 -2.27
CA ALA A 266 -18.10 -14.37 -2.32
C ALA A 266 -17.48 -13.09 -2.91
N LEU A 267 -16.26 -12.79 -2.48
CA LEU A 267 -15.37 -11.90 -3.22
C LEU A 267 -14.23 -12.74 -3.79
N GLU A 268 -13.97 -12.58 -5.07
CA GLU A 268 -12.90 -13.26 -5.78
C GLU A 268 -11.75 -12.29 -6.03
N TRP A 269 -10.59 -12.53 -5.42
CA TRP A 269 -9.33 -11.89 -5.76
C TRP A 269 -8.63 -12.70 -6.85
N GLN A 270 -8.48 -12.11 -8.03
CA GLN A 270 -7.97 -12.75 -9.24
C GLN A 270 -6.55 -12.26 -9.54
N LEU A 271 -5.62 -13.20 -9.63
CA LEU A 271 -4.21 -12.99 -9.95
C LEU A 271 -3.93 -13.56 -11.35
N ASP A 272 -3.70 -12.69 -12.32
CA ASP A 272 -3.32 -13.12 -13.66
C ASP A 272 -1.84 -13.48 -13.68
N PHE A 273 -1.54 -14.76 -13.87
CA PHE A 273 -0.22 -15.34 -13.89
C PHE A 273 0.30 -15.50 -15.32
N GLU A 274 1.55 -15.10 -15.56
CA GLU A 274 2.20 -15.29 -16.85
C GLU A 274 3.73 -15.39 -16.73
N VAL A 275 4.30 -16.39 -17.38
CA VAL A 275 5.75 -16.67 -17.40
C VAL A 275 6.42 -16.01 -18.62
N GLU A 276 5.76 -16.03 -19.80
CA GLU A 276 6.39 -15.72 -21.09
C GLU A 276 6.71 -14.23 -21.30
N GLN A 277 5.94 -13.31 -20.70
CA GLN A 277 6.17 -11.86 -20.83
C GLN A 277 7.42 -11.35 -20.09
N LEU A 278 8.11 -12.19 -19.32
CA LEU A 278 9.31 -11.77 -18.60
C LEU A 278 10.50 -11.49 -19.53
N GLU A 279 10.58 -12.13 -20.69
CA GLU A 279 11.72 -12.00 -21.62
C GLU A 279 11.78 -10.63 -22.31
N GLU A 280 10.64 -10.14 -22.83
CA GLU A 280 10.58 -8.88 -23.57
C GLU A 280 10.72 -7.66 -22.64
N LYS A 281 10.21 -7.75 -21.41
CA LYS A 281 10.25 -6.65 -20.45
C LYS A 281 11.46 -6.68 -19.52
N PHE A 282 12.01 -7.86 -19.24
CA PHE A 282 12.97 -8.06 -18.18
C PHE A 282 14.09 -9.00 -18.64
N GLY A 283 14.90 -8.55 -19.60
CA GLY A 283 16.11 -9.29 -20.02
C GLY A 283 17.01 -9.67 -18.83
N SER A 284 17.01 -8.86 -17.77
CA SER A 284 17.63 -9.12 -16.47
C SER A 284 16.89 -10.14 -15.58
N PHE A 285 15.91 -10.87 -16.10
CA PHE A 285 15.28 -12.05 -15.48
C PHE A 285 15.46 -13.28 -16.37
N THR A 286 16.11 -13.13 -17.52
CA THR A 286 16.44 -14.24 -18.42
C THR A 286 17.94 -14.46 -18.55
N LYS A 287 18.40 -15.69 -18.77
CA LYS A 287 19.82 -15.97 -19.03
C LYS A 287 20.27 -15.58 -20.46
N GLY A 288 19.55 -14.69 -21.14
CA GLY A 288 19.79 -14.31 -22.53
C GLY A 288 19.43 -15.37 -23.58
N ASP A 289 18.85 -16.50 -23.15
CA ASP A 289 18.35 -17.59 -24.00
C ASP A 289 16.83 -17.79 -23.89
N GLY A 290 16.12 -16.80 -23.34
CA GLY A 290 14.69 -16.84 -23.06
C GLY A 290 14.29 -17.70 -21.85
N LYS A 291 15.23 -18.33 -21.16
CA LYS A 291 14.94 -19.05 -19.91
C LYS A 291 14.96 -18.10 -18.72
N ILE A 292 13.87 -18.10 -17.97
CA ILE A 292 13.76 -17.31 -16.74
C ILE A 292 14.69 -17.88 -15.68
N TRP A 293 15.40 -16.98 -15.02
CA TRP A 293 16.15 -17.29 -13.83
C TRP A 293 15.17 -17.42 -12.66
N VAL A 294 15.17 -18.59 -12.02
CA VAL A 294 14.37 -18.88 -10.83
C VAL A 294 15.30 -19.40 -9.73
N PRO A 295 14.92 -19.26 -8.45
CA PRO A 295 15.68 -19.81 -7.33
C PRO A 295 16.02 -21.29 -7.51
N GLU A 296 17.18 -21.72 -6.99
CA GLU A 296 17.55 -23.14 -7.00
C GLU A 296 16.48 -24.06 -6.40
N SER A 297 15.81 -23.61 -5.32
CA SER A 297 14.69 -24.33 -4.71
C SER A 297 13.53 -24.54 -5.69
N PHE A 298 13.18 -23.51 -6.46
CA PHE A 298 12.16 -23.57 -7.50
C PHE A 298 12.55 -24.61 -8.56
N HIS A 299 13.79 -24.56 -9.06
CA HIS A 299 14.28 -25.50 -10.07
C HIS A 299 14.34 -26.95 -9.55
N ALA A 300 14.68 -27.13 -8.27
CA ALA A 300 14.71 -28.44 -7.63
C ALA A 300 13.31 -29.05 -7.55
N GLU A 301 12.29 -28.29 -7.16
CA GLU A 301 10.89 -28.76 -7.14
C GLU A 301 10.38 -29.08 -8.56
N TYR A 302 10.73 -28.24 -9.55
CA TYR A 302 10.36 -28.50 -10.95
C TYR A 302 10.95 -29.81 -11.47
N LYS A 303 12.23 -30.08 -11.18
CA LYS A 303 12.90 -31.34 -11.54
C LYS A 303 12.30 -32.57 -10.87
N GLN A 304 11.63 -32.40 -9.73
CA GLN A 304 10.93 -33.47 -9.03
C GLN A 304 9.53 -33.74 -9.59
N GLY A 305 9.08 -32.96 -10.59
CA GLY A 305 7.84 -33.18 -11.34
C GLY A 305 6.73 -32.17 -11.05
N SER A 306 6.94 -31.19 -10.16
CA SER A 306 5.97 -30.11 -9.92
C SER A 306 5.92 -29.14 -11.11
N SER A 307 4.72 -28.64 -11.41
CA SER A 307 4.53 -27.58 -12.39
C SER A 307 4.93 -26.21 -11.82
N TYR A 308 5.25 -25.26 -12.71
CA TYR A 308 5.53 -23.86 -12.30
C TYR A 308 4.38 -23.25 -11.50
N ARG A 309 3.14 -23.60 -11.84
CA ARG A 309 1.94 -23.10 -11.17
C ARG A 309 1.83 -23.61 -9.73
N GLU A 310 2.11 -24.89 -9.50
CA GLU A 310 2.09 -25.49 -8.16
C GLU A 310 3.17 -24.88 -7.26
N ILE A 311 4.39 -24.72 -7.77
CA ILE A 311 5.51 -24.13 -7.03
C ILE A 311 5.20 -22.66 -6.70
N PHE A 312 4.72 -21.89 -7.68
CA PHE A 312 4.28 -20.52 -7.47
C PHE A 312 3.20 -20.43 -6.40
N THR A 313 2.15 -21.25 -6.51
CA THR A 313 1.04 -21.27 -5.55
C THR A 313 1.56 -21.52 -4.13
N LYS A 314 2.40 -22.53 -3.94
CA LYS A 314 2.98 -22.85 -2.64
C LYS A 314 3.74 -21.65 -2.05
N MET A 315 4.69 -21.07 -2.81
CA MET A 315 5.46 -19.91 -2.35
C MET A 315 4.56 -18.70 -2.08
N PHE A 316 3.59 -18.43 -2.96
CA PHE A 316 2.67 -17.32 -2.80
C PHE A 316 1.87 -17.46 -1.50
N LEU A 317 1.35 -18.64 -1.21
CA LEU A 317 0.63 -18.90 0.03
C LEU A 317 1.54 -18.72 1.25
N GLU A 318 2.76 -19.24 1.23
CA GLU A 318 3.74 -19.11 2.33
C GLU A 318 4.08 -17.64 2.65
N ILE A 319 4.18 -16.80 1.63
CA ILE A 319 4.64 -15.40 1.77
C ILE A 319 3.48 -14.43 2.00
N TYR A 320 2.35 -14.63 1.33
CA TYR A 320 1.22 -13.70 1.34
C TYR A 320 0.09 -14.12 2.29
N GLU A 321 0.27 -15.17 3.11
CA GLU A 321 -0.79 -15.66 4.02
C GLU A 321 -1.37 -14.56 4.91
N ALA A 322 -0.52 -13.82 5.62
CA ALA A 322 -0.96 -12.75 6.51
C ALA A 322 -1.74 -11.66 5.76
N ARG A 323 -1.25 -11.26 4.58
CA ARG A 323 -1.92 -10.28 3.70
C ARG A 323 -3.29 -10.78 3.23
N MET A 324 -3.38 -12.05 2.81
CA MET A 324 -4.65 -12.68 2.42
C MET A 324 -5.65 -12.71 3.58
N ARG A 325 -5.21 -13.07 4.78
CA ARG A 325 -6.05 -13.09 5.99
C ARG A 325 -6.58 -11.70 6.33
N MET A 326 -5.71 -10.69 6.33
CA MET A 326 -6.12 -9.29 6.56
C MET A 326 -7.11 -8.81 5.52
N ALA A 327 -6.83 -9.03 4.23
CA ALA A 327 -7.74 -8.67 3.15
C ALA A 327 -9.11 -9.36 3.31
N ALA A 328 -9.12 -10.68 3.55
CA ALA A 328 -10.34 -11.44 3.75
C ALA A 328 -11.17 -10.93 4.94
N MET A 329 -10.54 -10.69 6.09
CA MET A 329 -11.20 -10.14 7.27
C MET A 329 -11.80 -8.76 7.00
N SER A 330 -11.05 -7.87 6.35
CA SER A 330 -11.55 -6.54 5.96
C SER A 330 -12.72 -6.65 4.99
N ILE A 331 -12.69 -7.57 4.04
CA ILE A 331 -13.82 -7.82 3.12
C ILE A 331 -15.05 -8.35 3.87
N PHE A 332 -14.90 -9.29 4.81
CA PHE A 332 -16.03 -9.82 5.58
C PHE A 332 -16.68 -8.79 6.50
N LEU A 333 -15.90 -7.83 6.99
CA LEU A 333 -16.38 -6.70 7.79
C LEU A 333 -17.07 -5.65 6.91
N LEU A 334 -16.48 -5.35 5.74
CA LEU A 334 -17.02 -4.37 4.81
C LEU A 334 -18.29 -4.86 4.09
N PHE A 335 -18.37 -6.16 3.78
CA PHE A 335 -19.48 -6.82 3.11
C PHE A 335 -20.01 -8.01 3.95
N PRO A 336 -20.93 -7.80 4.91
CA PRO A 336 -21.40 -8.86 5.80
C PRO A 336 -22.07 -10.04 5.10
N GLN A 337 -22.61 -9.81 3.90
CA GLN A 337 -23.23 -10.82 3.03
C GLN A 337 -22.22 -11.70 2.30
N VAL A 338 -20.94 -11.32 2.29
CA VAL A 338 -19.86 -12.16 1.76
C VAL A 338 -19.51 -13.21 2.81
N GLU A 339 -19.61 -14.47 2.43
CA GLU A 339 -19.33 -15.63 3.28
C GLU A 339 -17.97 -16.26 2.95
N ARG A 340 -17.42 -15.96 1.75
CA ARG A 340 -16.17 -16.52 1.26
C ARG A 340 -15.29 -15.47 0.59
N PHE A 341 -13.99 -15.51 0.87
CA PHE A 341 -12.97 -14.76 0.14
C PHE A 341 -12.12 -15.78 -0.61
N VAL A 342 -12.08 -15.67 -1.94
CA VAL A 342 -11.47 -16.67 -2.83
C VAL A 342 -10.31 -16.03 -3.56
N VAL A 343 -9.11 -16.61 -3.46
CA VAL A 343 -7.97 -16.22 -4.29
C VAL A 343 -7.86 -17.19 -5.46
N LYS A 344 -7.92 -16.65 -6.67
CA LYS A 344 -7.81 -17.39 -7.92
C LYS A 344 -6.53 -17.02 -8.65
N LEU A 345 -5.81 -18.03 -9.10
CA LEU A 345 -4.69 -17.89 -10.02
C LEU A 345 -5.20 -18.20 -11.44
N ILE A 346 -5.06 -17.25 -12.36
CA ILE A 346 -5.51 -17.37 -13.74
C ILE A 346 -4.27 -17.44 -14.63
N ASP A 347 -3.99 -18.62 -15.17
CA ASP A 347 -2.88 -18.80 -16.11
C ASP A 347 -3.30 -18.26 -17.49
N ARG A 348 -2.71 -17.14 -17.91
CA ARG A 348 -3.08 -16.49 -19.18
C ARG A 348 -2.71 -17.34 -20.40
N LYS A 349 -1.69 -18.19 -20.30
CA LYS A 349 -1.23 -19.02 -21.41
C LYS A 349 -2.24 -20.13 -21.73
N TYR A 350 -2.79 -20.76 -20.68
CA TYR A 350 -3.71 -21.89 -20.84
C TYR A 350 -5.18 -21.52 -20.65
N ALA A 351 -5.47 -20.27 -20.26
CA ALA A 351 -6.81 -19.81 -19.87
C ALA A 351 -7.45 -20.68 -18.78
N GLU A 352 -6.62 -21.29 -17.92
CA GLU A 352 -7.05 -22.10 -16.80
C GLU A 352 -7.11 -21.24 -15.53
N SER A 353 -8.13 -21.47 -14.71
CA SER A 353 -8.25 -20.83 -13.40
C SER A 353 -8.19 -21.88 -12.29
N GLU A 354 -7.38 -21.62 -11.28
CA GLU A 354 -7.26 -22.45 -10.09
C GLU A 354 -7.61 -21.64 -8.84
N VAL A 355 -8.38 -22.22 -7.92
CA VAL A 355 -8.58 -21.63 -6.59
C VAL A 355 -7.41 -22.03 -5.72
N ILE A 356 -6.54 -21.08 -5.40
CA ILE A 356 -5.32 -21.33 -4.62
C ILE A 356 -5.53 -21.11 -3.12
N CYS A 357 -6.50 -20.28 -2.75
CA CYS A 357 -6.88 -20.07 -1.35
C CYS A 357 -8.38 -19.79 -1.26
N GLN A 358 -9.01 -20.28 -0.19
CA GLN A 358 -10.36 -19.87 0.19
C GLN A 358 -10.42 -19.66 1.69
N VAL A 359 -10.78 -18.44 2.10
CA VAL A 359 -11.12 -18.12 3.48
C VAL A 359 -12.65 -18.13 3.60
N VAL A 360 -13.16 -18.78 4.64
CA VAL A 360 -14.59 -18.83 4.97
C VAL A 360 -14.79 -18.07 6.28
N LYS A 361 -15.85 -17.27 6.33
CA LYS A 361 -16.17 -16.37 7.46
C LYS A 361 -16.48 -17.12 8.76
#